data_AF-A0A2D5W7H4-F1
#
_entry.id   AF-A0A2D5W7H4-F1
#
_cell.length_a   1.000
_cell.length_b   1.000
_cell.length_c   1.000
_cell.angle_alpha   90.00
_cell.angle_beta   90.00
_cell.angle_gamma   90.00
#
_symmetry.space_group_name_H-M   'P 1'
#
loop_
_entity.id
_entity.type
_entity.pdbx_description
1 polymer ?
#
loop_
_entity_poly.entity_id
_entity_poly.type
_entity_poly.pdbx_seq_one_letter_code
_entity_poly.pdbx_strand_id
1 'polypeptide(L)'
;MAQRKKPGDRLEGLRASLEESLVESLPGLVVLDRDLDYGGDVGVDLVAADPAGALTLVLLTEGGGEQPILAALDVLAFARREGPLLERHLGRENLNMELPTRVILVADSFDHVLRERLIPLAAARVELFELFEIKSAAATRSYLVPRGPGAMEQRDGHSVAAFLDSLPEENRALAALALRRIGRIDTDLAVQPAEDGVSWLLAGELLCAMEWGTEGLNAQTVSGEPTVIGDEGDLDSFLEQVLGDYVAGLDKVGQTAERGAGDGPGDGPADQDEGEGWLDLDQVDKLSSEALLTPEEIEAFRD
;
A
#
# COMPACT_ATOMS: atom_id res chain seq x y z
N MET A 1 11.82 23.40 -20.08
CA MET A 1 11.20 23.80 -18.80
C MET A 1 9.70 23.55 -18.88
N ALA A 2 9.21 22.43 -18.34
CA ALA A 2 7.78 22.19 -18.23
C ALA A 2 7.23 23.03 -17.06
N GLN A 3 6.27 23.92 -17.31
CA GLN A 3 5.56 24.64 -16.26
C GLN A 3 4.89 23.62 -15.33
N ARG A 4 5.30 23.55 -14.07
CA ARG A 4 4.54 22.86 -13.02
C ARG A 4 3.19 23.58 -12.93
N LYS A 5 2.11 22.93 -13.41
CA LYS A 5 0.73 23.38 -13.16
C LYS A 5 0.55 23.58 -11.65
N LYS A 6 -0.16 24.64 -11.26
CA LYS A 6 -0.49 24.87 -9.85
C LYS A 6 -1.30 23.67 -9.32
N PRO A 7 -1.13 23.28 -8.04
CA PRO A 7 -1.83 22.14 -7.44
C PRO A 7 -3.36 22.17 -7.63
N GLY A 8 -3.98 23.35 -7.53
CA GLY A 8 -5.42 23.52 -7.73
C GLY A 8 -5.93 23.23 -9.15
N ASP A 9 -5.17 23.61 -10.19
CA ASP A 9 -5.54 23.35 -11.60
C ASP A 9 -5.42 21.87 -11.97
N ARG A 10 -4.69 21.08 -11.17
CA ARG A 10 -4.63 19.63 -11.33
C ARG A 10 -5.89 18.98 -10.78
N LEU A 11 -6.29 19.34 -9.55
CA LEU A 11 -7.47 18.79 -8.87
C LEU A 11 -8.78 18.95 -9.69
N GLU A 12 -8.96 20.05 -10.41
CA GLU A 12 -10.12 20.22 -11.31
C GLU A 12 -10.09 19.28 -12.53
N GLY A 13 -8.94 19.14 -13.21
CA GLY A 13 -8.81 18.19 -14.33
C GLY A 13 -8.91 16.73 -13.88
N LEU A 14 -8.52 16.48 -12.63
CA LEU A 14 -8.61 15.22 -11.91
C LEU A 14 -10.05 14.77 -11.70
N ARG A 15 -10.97 15.70 -11.40
CA ARG A 15 -12.36 15.35 -11.11
C ARG A 15 -13.04 14.58 -12.24
N ALA A 16 -12.66 14.86 -13.49
CA ALA A 16 -13.16 14.16 -14.67
C ALA A 16 -12.58 12.75 -14.84
N SER A 17 -11.35 12.49 -14.38
CA SER A 17 -10.70 11.16 -14.46
C SER A 17 -10.83 10.35 -13.16
N LEU A 18 -11.17 11.00 -12.05
CA LEU A 18 -11.21 10.42 -10.72
C LEU A 18 -12.13 9.21 -10.65
N GLU A 19 -13.32 9.32 -11.25
CA GLU A 19 -14.30 8.24 -11.29
C GLU A 19 -13.77 7.00 -12.01
N GLU A 20 -13.13 7.18 -13.18
CA GLU A 20 -12.55 6.07 -13.94
C GLU A 20 -11.43 5.40 -13.15
N SER A 21 -10.51 6.20 -12.58
CA SER A 21 -9.42 5.68 -11.76
C SER A 21 -9.92 5.00 -10.48
N LEU A 22 -10.99 5.48 -9.85
CA LEU A 22 -11.57 4.85 -8.66
C LEU A 22 -12.22 3.52 -8.99
N VAL A 23 -13.00 3.44 -10.08
CA VAL A 23 -13.65 2.19 -10.50
C VAL A 23 -12.60 1.15 -10.90
N GLU A 24 -11.50 1.57 -11.51
CA GLU A 24 -10.36 0.69 -11.82
C GLU A 24 -9.67 0.20 -10.53
N SER A 25 -9.38 1.08 -9.58
CA SER A 25 -8.73 0.74 -8.32
C SER A 25 -9.64 -0.03 -7.34
N LEU A 26 -10.96 0.15 -7.43
CA LEU A 26 -11.97 -0.46 -6.56
C LEU A 26 -13.03 -1.20 -7.39
N PRO A 27 -12.75 -2.44 -7.83
CA PRO A 27 -13.67 -3.22 -8.64
C PRO A 27 -15.05 -3.36 -7.98
N GLY A 28 -16.09 -3.04 -8.74
CA GLY A 28 -17.48 -3.13 -8.29
C GLY A 28 -17.96 -1.94 -7.45
N LEU A 29 -17.14 -0.90 -7.28
CA LEU A 29 -17.61 0.39 -6.80
C LEU A 29 -18.62 1.00 -7.80
N VAL A 30 -19.77 1.46 -7.31
CA VAL A 30 -20.81 2.09 -8.12
C VAL A 30 -20.99 3.53 -7.67
N VAL A 31 -20.72 4.50 -8.56
CA VAL A 31 -20.96 5.92 -8.30
C VAL A 31 -22.46 6.22 -8.26
N LEU A 32 -22.89 6.90 -7.21
CA LEU A 32 -24.28 7.23 -6.91
C LEU A 32 -24.58 8.70 -7.12
N ASP A 33 -23.69 9.58 -6.65
CA ASP A 33 -23.84 11.03 -6.75
C ASP A 33 -22.46 11.70 -6.85
N ARG A 34 -22.46 12.97 -7.29
CA ARG A 34 -21.27 13.81 -7.41
C ARG A 34 -21.53 15.14 -6.74
N ASP A 35 -20.48 15.73 -6.17
CA ASP A 35 -20.51 17.10 -5.65
C ASP A 35 -21.59 17.27 -4.57
N LEU A 36 -21.69 16.30 -3.65
CA LEU A 36 -22.66 16.33 -2.57
C LEU A 36 -22.27 17.42 -1.56
N ASP A 37 -23.05 18.49 -1.58
CA ASP A 37 -23.05 19.54 -0.57
C ASP A 37 -24.08 19.21 0.51
N TYR A 38 -23.62 19.13 1.76
CA TYR A 38 -24.44 18.88 2.94
C TYR A 38 -24.48 20.06 3.91
N GLY A 39 -24.04 21.25 3.46
CA GLY A 39 -23.99 22.47 4.27
C GLY A 39 -22.86 22.51 5.29
N GLY A 40 -21.83 21.66 5.11
CA GLY A 40 -20.59 21.68 5.88
C GLY A 40 -19.51 22.53 5.19
N ASP A 41 -18.37 22.69 5.87
CA ASP A 41 -17.22 23.44 5.33
C ASP A 41 -16.51 22.68 4.19
N VAL A 42 -16.74 21.36 4.09
CA VAL A 42 -16.13 20.50 3.08
C VAL A 42 -17.20 19.66 2.40
N GLY A 43 -17.31 19.78 1.08
CA GLY A 43 -18.19 18.94 0.26
C GLY A 43 -17.63 17.53 0.04
N VAL A 44 -18.48 16.62 -0.44
CA VAL A 44 -18.06 15.28 -0.89
C VAL A 44 -18.00 15.27 -2.41
N ASP A 45 -16.84 14.95 -2.97
CA ASP A 45 -16.65 14.98 -4.43
C ASP A 45 -17.40 13.84 -5.12
N LEU A 46 -17.34 12.63 -4.55
CA LEU A 46 -18.05 11.47 -5.08
C LEU A 46 -18.70 10.68 -3.95
N VAL A 47 -19.93 10.27 -4.21
CA VAL A 47 -20.69 9.35 -3.37
C VAL A 47 -20.82 8.04 -4.14
N ALA A 48 -20.42 6.94 -3.52
CA ALA A 48 -20.44 5.63 -4.14
C ALA A 48 -20.94 4.55 -3.17
N ALA A 49 -21.24 3.37 -3.71
CA ALA A 49 -21.46 2.14 -2.93
C ALA A 49 -20.44 1.09 -3.36
N ASP A 50 -19.89 0.35 -2.38
CA ASP A 50 -19.07 -0.82 -2.65
C ASP A 50 -19.95 -2.05 -3.02
N PRO A 51 -19.35 -3.19 -3.43
CA PRO A 51 -20.13 -4.38 -3.79
C PRO A 51 -21.02 -4.94 -2.68
N ALA A 52 -20.69 -4.67 -1.40
CA ALA A 52 -21.50 -5.07 -0.25
C ALA A 52 -22.65 -4.08 0.03
N GLY A 53 -22.71 -2.97 -0.71
CA GLY A 53 -23.69 -1.90 -0.54
C GLY A 53 -23.29 -0.86 0.51
N ALA A 54 -22.05 -0.91 1.03
CA ALA A 54 -21.61 0.08 2.02
C ALA A 54 -21.36 1.44 1.36
N LEU A 55 -21.82 2.50 2.01
CA LEU A 55 -21.62 3.88 1.54
C LEU A 55 -20.12 4.24 1.56
N THR A 56 -19.62 4.73 0.43
CA THR A 56 -18.25 5.23 0.27
C THR A 56 -18.30 6.70 -0.14
N LEU A 57 -17.61 7.55 0.61
CA LEU A 57 -17.56 9.00 0.39
C LEU A 57 -16.12 9.40 0.05
N VAL A 58 -15.92 10.06 -1.09
CA VAL A 58 -14.59 10.44 -1.59
C VAL A 58 -14.41 11.94 -1.48
N LEU A 59 -13.27 12.35 -0.93
CA LEU A 59 -12.87 13.75 -0.80
C LEU A 59 -11.53 13.97 -1.49
N LEU A 60 -11.49 14.95 -2.39
CA LEU A 60 -10.26 15.50 -2.94
C LEU A 60 -9.63 16.46 -1.93
N THR A 61 -8.33 16.35 -1.69
CA THR A 61 -7.64 17.15 -0.68
C THR A 61 -6.21 17.50 -1.08
N GLU A 62 -5.62 18.50 -0.41
CA GLU A 62 -4.26 18.97 -0.68
C GLU A 62 -3.16 18.03 -0.12
N GLY A 63 -3.55 17.06 0.70
CA GLY A 63 -2.65 16.00 1.20
C GLY A 63 -1.67 16.46 2.29
N GLY A 64 -1.91 17.60 2.93
CA GLY A 64 -1.13 18.02 4.09
C GLY A 64 -1.94 18.76 5.15
N GLY A 65 -1.33 18.91 6.33
CA GLY A 65 -1.95 19.59 7.47
C GLY A 65 -3.10 18.81 8.11
N GLU A 66 -3.92 19.50 8.92
CA GLU A 66 -4.98 18.88 9.73
C GLU A 66 -6.35 18.86 9.04
N GLN A 67 -6.54 19.71 8.03
CA GLN A 67 -7.80 19.86 7.32
C GLN A 67 -8.35 18.53 6.73
N PRO A 68 -7.53 17.64 6.12
CA PRO A 68 -8.04 16.39 5.57
C PRO A 68 -8.61 15.45 6.64
N ILE A 69 -8.03 15.47 7.84
CA ILE A 69 -8.49 14.67 8.99
C ILE A 69 -9.83 15.19 9.47
N LEU A 70 -9.94 16.51 9.68
CA LEU A 70 -11.18 17.14 10.13
C LEU A 70 -12.30 16.90 9.11
N ALA A 71 -12.00 17.07 7.82
CA ALA A 71 -12.94 16.80 6.73
C ALA A 71 -13.46 15.36 6.76
N ALA A 72 -12.57 14.37 6.90
CA ALA A 72 -12.96 12.96 6.98
C ALA A 72 -13.87 12.69 8.19
N LEU A 73 -13.53 13.25 9.36
CA LEU A 73 -14.33 13.09 10.58
C LEU A 73 -15.70 13.77 10.48
N ASP A 74 -15.76 14.95 9.88
CA ASP A 74 -17.01 15.69 9.68
C ASP A 74 -17.94 14.94 8.72
N VAL A 75 -17.40 14.40 7.63
CA VAL A 75 -18.16 13.59 6.66
C VAL A 75 -18.64 12.28 7.29
N LEU A 76 -17.81 11.59 8.08
CA LEU A 76 -18.24 10.41 8.84
C LEU A 76 -19.35 10.75 9.84
N ALA A 77 -19.21 11.85 10.58
CA ALA A 77 -20.19 12.29 11.55
C ALA A 77 -21.53 12.67 10.88
N PHE A 78 -21.46 13.32 9.72
CA PHE A 78 -22.61 13.62 8.87
C PHE A 78 -23.29 12.34 8.39
N ALA A 79 -22.55 11.41 7.78
CA ALA A 79 -23.10 10.16 7.25
C ALA A 79 -23.82 9.34 8.34
N ARG A 80 -23.24 9.28 9.53
CA ARG A 80 -23.86 8.62 10.69
C ARG A 80 -25.13 9.32 11.17
N ARG A 81 -25.13 10.66 11.20
CA ARG A 81 -26.27 11.44 11.72
C ARG A 81 -27.44 11.46 10.73
N GLU A 82 -27.13 11.65 9.46
CA GLU A 82 -28.10 11.88 8.39
C GLU A 82 -28.29 10.66 7.49
N GLY A 83 -27.85 9.46 7.92
CA GLY A 83 -27.92 8.22 7.14
C GLY A 83 -29.31 7.97 6.49
N PRO A 84 -30.43 8.06 7.23
CA PRO A 84 -31.77 7.89 6.65
C PRO A 84 -32.16 8.97 5.63
N LEU A 85 -31.55 10.16 5.68
CA LEU A 85 -31.73 11.19 4.67
C LEU A 85 -30.90 10.86 3.42
N LEU A 86 -29.65 10.43 3.60
CA LEU A 86 -28.78 10.00 2.50
C LEU A 86 -29.38 8.84 1.73
N GLU A 87 -29.89 7.82 2.41
CA GLU A 87 -30.56 6.67 1.78
C GLU A 87 -31.73 7.12 0.88
N ARG A 88 -32.58 8.02 1.39
CA ARG A 88 -33.72 8.58 0.65
C ARG A 88 -33.27 9.45 -0.52
N HIS A 89 -32.23 10.25 -0.34
CA HIS A 89 -31.69 11.15 -1.37
C HIS A 89 -31.06 10.35 -2.53
N LEU A 90 -30.24 9.36 -2.20
CA LEU A 90 -29.53 8.54 -3.19
C LEU A 90 -30.46 7.55 -3.92
N GLY A 91 -31.59 7.16 -3.29
CA GLY A 91 -32.69 6.46 -3.95
C GLY A 91 -32.33 5.08 -4.50
N ARG A 92 -31.43 4.35 -3.84
CA ARG A 92 -30.93 3.03 -4.30
C ARG A 92 -31.26 1.93 -3.30
N GLU A 93 -31.90 0.88 -3.81
CA GLU A 93 -32.28 -0.31 -3.03
C GLU A 93 -31.09 -1.13 -2.52
N ASN A 94 -29.90 -0.95 -3.11
CA ASN A 94 -28.70 -1.73 -2.77
C ASN A 94 -27.79 -1.05 -1.73
N LEU A 95 -28.17 0.13 -1.22
CA LEU A 95 -27.44 0.76 -0.13
C LEU A 95 -27.78 0.07 1.19
N ASN A 96 -26.74 -0.36 1.91
CA ASN A 96 -26.87 -0.93 3.23
C ASN A 96 -26.26 0.05 4.25
N MET A 97 -27.11 0.91 4.81
CA MET A 97 -26.70 1.94 5.78
C MET A 97 -26.34 1.38 7.16
N GLU A 98 -26.58 0.09 7.40
CA GLU A 98 -26.11 -0.61 8.61
C GLU A 98 -24.61 -0.96 8.51
N LEU A 99 -24.04 -0.99 7.29
CA LEU A 99 -22.60 -1.17 7.11
C LEU A 99 -21.85 0.12 7.43
N PRO A 100 -20.66 0.03 8.07
CA PRO A 100 -19.85 1.21 8.35
C PRO A 100 -19.49 1.98 7.07
N THR A 101 -19.79 3.28 7.07
CA THR A 101 -19.40 4.21 6.00
C THR A 101 -17.88 4.23 5.84
N ARG A 102 -17.43 4.16 4.59
CA ARG A 102 -16.04 4.30 4.19
C ARG A 102 -15.77 5.72 3.71
N VAL A 103 -14.63 6.28 4.08
CA VAL A 103 -14.17 7.58 3.58
C VAL A 103 -12.84 7.42 2.87
N ILE A 104 -12.74 7.94 1.66
CA ILE A 104 -11.52 7.91 0.85
C ILE A 104 -11.02 9.34 0.67
N LEU A 105 -9.81 9.61 1.16
CA LEU A 105 -9.09 10.85 0.89
C LEU A 105 -8.18 10.65 -0.32
N VAL A 106 -8.30 11.55 -1.29
CA VAL A 106 -7.51 11.52 -2.52
C VAL A 106 -6.68 12.80 -2.63
N ALA A 107 -5.37 12.66 -2.83
CA ALA A 107 -4.46 13.78 -3.03
C ALA A 107 -3.38 13.43 -4.06
N ASP A 108 -2.66 14.43 -4.58
CA ASP A 108 -1.45 14.19 -5.38
C ASP A 108 -0.36 13.49 -4.54
N SER A 109 -0.25 13.85 -3.27
CA SER A 109 0.69 13.27 -2.31
C SER A 109 0.25 13.58 -0.89
N PHE A 110 0.43 12.65 0.04
CA PHE A 110 0.23 12.88 1.47
C PHE A 110 1.56 13.07 2.19
N ASP A 111 1.65 14.12 3.01
CA ASP A 111 2.79 14.29 3.90
C ASP A 111 2.87 13.18 4.96
N HIS A 112 4.08 12.87 5.42
CA HIS A 112 4.31 11.79 6.38
C HIS A 112 3.55 12.00 7.70
N VAL A 113 3.44 13.25 8.17
CA VAL A 113 2.81 13.55 9.46
C VAL A 113 1.31 13.28 9.40
N LEU A 114 0.65 13.62 8.29
CA LEU A 114 -0.75 13.34 8.03
C LEU A 114 -1.00 11.84 7.91
N ARG A 115 -0.14 11.11 7.19
CA ARG A 115 -0.25 9.64 7.08
C ARG A 115 -0.22 8.98 8.46
N GLU A 116 0.75 9.34 9.30
CA GLU A 116 0.87 8.83 10.68
C GLU A 116 -0.37 9.16 11.53
N ARG A 117 -0.89 10.38 11.42
CA ARG A 117 -2.08 10.81 12.17
C ARG A 117 -3.36 10.12 11.72
N LEU A 118 -3.42 9.62 10.48
CA LEU A 118 -4.56 8.89 9.95
C LEU A 118 -4.53 7.40 10.31
N ILE A 119 -3.41 6.88 10.82
CA ILE A 119 -3.31 5.45 11.19
C ILE A 119 -4.43 5.00 12.14
N PRO A 120 -4.72 5.73 13.24
CA PRO A 120 -5.78 5.33 14.16
C PRO A 120 -7.19 5.37 13.54
N LEU A 121 -7.37 6.05 12.40
CA LEU A 121 -8.65 6.18 11.71
C LEU A 121 -8.91 5.08 10.69
N ALA A 122 -7.96 4.16 10.44
CA ALA A 122 -8.21 2.98 9.62
C ALA A 122 -9.36 2.10 10.17
N ALA A 123 -9.49 2.01 11.50
CA ALA A 123 -10.60 1.32 12.16
C ALA A 123 -11.98 1.96 11.86
N ALA A 124 -11.98 3.26 11.52
CA ALA A 124 -13.17 4.00 11.08
C ALA A 124 -13.33 3.99 9.54
N ARG A 125 -12.59 3.12 8.84
CA ARG A 125 -12.59 2.97 7.36
C ARG A 125 -12.25 4.28 6.64
N VAL A 126 -11.30 5.05 7.17
CA VAL A 126 -10.69 6.18 6.46
C VAL A 126 -9.45 5.69 5.74
N GLU A 127 -9.42 5.87 4.42
CA GLU A 127 -8.34 5.41 3.55
C GLU A 127 -7.72 6.54 2.74
N LEU A 128 -6.47 6.34 2.35
CA LEU A 128 -5.70 7.29 1.57
C LEU A 128 -5.39 6.72 0.19
N PHE A 129 -5.63 7.53 -0.84
CA PHE A 129 -5.20 7.23 -2.20
C PHE A 129 -4.42 8.40 -2.77
N GLU A 130 -3.20 8.14 -3.20
CA GLU A 130 -2.42 9.08 -3.97
C GLU A 130 -2.69 8.93 -5.45
N LEU A 131 -2.76 10.04 -6.14
CA LEU A 131 -2.77 10.04 -7.59
C LEU A 131 -1.37 9.83 -8.13
N PHE A 132 -1.24 8.87 -9.03
CA PHE A 132 -0.02 8.63 -9.79
C PHE A 132 -0.30 8.75 -11.28
N GLU A 133 0.41 9.65 -11.97
CA GLU A 133 0.26 9.86 -13.41
C GLU A 133 1.40 9.17 -14.16
N ILE A 134 1.07 8.19 -15.00
CA ILE A 134 2.01 7.52 -15.90
C ILE A 134 1.90 8.15 -17.28
N LYS A 135 3.04 8.65 -17.78
CA LYS A 135 3.18 9.19 -19.13
C LYS A 135 3.94 8.20 -19.99
N SER A 136 3.34 7.85 -21.12
CA SER A 136 3.96 7.05 -22.16
C SER A 136 3.80 7.73 -23.52
N ALA A 137 4.50 7.24 -24.54
CA ALA A 137 4.30 7.71 -25.91
C ALA A 137 2.86 7.47 -26.42
N ALA A 138 2.17 6.45 -25.89
CA ALA A 138 0.82 6.09 -26.29
C ALA A 138 -0.25 6.92 -25.59
N ALA A 139 -0.09 7.19 -24.29
CA ALA A 139 -1.06 7.91 -23.48
C ALA A 139 -0.47 8.41 -22.17
N THR A 140 -1.12 9.42 -21.60
CA THR A 140 -1.03 9.80 -20.19
C THR A 140 -2.23 9.21 -19.47
N ARG A 141 -2.02 8.45 -18.39
CA ARG A 141 -3.07 7.88 -17.55
C ARG A 141 -2.82 8.16 -16.09
N SER A 142 -3.89 8.37 -15.34
CA SER A 142 -3.84 8.58 -13.90
C SER A 142 -4.38 7.35 -13.19
N TYR A 143 -3.67 6.93 -12.14
CA TYR A 143 -3.99 5.78 -11.31
C TYR A 143 -4.11 6.22 -9.87
N LEU A 144 -4.97 5.57 -9.10
CA LEU A 144 -5.06 5.78 -7.67
C LEU A 144 -4.31 4.66 -6.95
N VAL A 145 -3.25 5.06 -6.24
CA VAL A 145 -2.38 4.17 -5.48
C VAL A 145 -2.73 4.33 -4.01
N PRO A 146 -3.12 3.26 -3.31
CA PRO A 146 -3.50 3.37 -1.91
C PRO A 146 -2.25 3.58 -1.01
N ARG A 147 -2.34 4.43 0.01
CA ARG A 147 -1.19 4.96 0.78
C ARG A 147 -1.38 5.04 2.31
N GLY A 148 -2.47 4.50 2.84
CA GLY A 148 -2.76 4.45 4.26
C GLY A 148 -2.72 3.03 4.83
N PRO A 149 -2.80 2.86 6.16
CA PRO A 149 -3.10 1.56 6.74
C PRO A 149 -4.44 1.06 6.20
N GLY A 150 -4.50 -0.18 5.72
CA GLY A 150 -5.64 -0.69 4.94
C GLY A 150 -5.46 -0.64 3.41
N ALA A 151 -4.46 0.06 2.88
CA ALA A 151 -4.22 0.25 1.45
C ALA A 151 -4.07 -1.06 0.63
N MET A 152 -3.62 -2.13 1.29
CA MET A 152 -3.63 -3.49 0.74
C MET A 152 -4.33 -4.50 1.66
N GLU A 153 -4.72 -4.11 2.88
CA GLU A 153 -5.22 -5.04 3.91
C GLU A 153 -6.74 -5.26 3.87
N GLN A 154 -7.47 -4.72 2.88
CA GLN A 154 -8.93 -4.90 2.80
C GLN A 154 -9.37 -5.52 1.48
N ARG A 155 -8.95 -6.76 1.22
CA ARG A 155 -9.83 -7.65 0.43
C ARG A 155 -10.54 -8.69 1.26
N ASP A 156 -9.99 -9.10 2.38
CA ASP A 156 -10.66 -9.90 3.39
C ASP A 156 -9.96 -9.60 4.72
N GLY A 157 -10.63 -9.67 5.87
CA GLY A 157 -10.11 -9.26 7.19
C GLY A 157 -8.91 -10.06 7.74
N HIS A 158 -8.06 -10.58 6.87
CA HIS A 158 -6.87 -11.33 7.15
C HIS A 158 -5.72 -10.36 7.35
N SER A 159 -5.23 -10.27 8.58
CA SER A 159 -3.98 -9.60 8.91
C SER A 159 -2.93 -10.65 9.24
N VAL A 160 -1.65 -10.30 9.16
CA VAL A 160 -0.56 -11.17 9.63
C VAL A 160 -0.74 -11.52 11.12
N ALA A 161 -1.28 -10.59 11.91
CA ALA A 161 -1.63 -10.85 13.31
C ALA A 161 -2.75 -11.89 13.44
N ALA A 162 -3.82 -11.77 12.64
CA ALA A 162 -4.92 -12.75 12.62
C ALA A 162 -4.44 -14.15 12.21
N PHE A 163 -3.53 -14.24 11.24
CA PHE A 163 -2.87 -15.49 10.86
C PHE A 163 -2.06 -16.06 12.05
N LEU A 164 -1.22 -15.26 12.72
CA LEU A 164 -0.47 -15.74 13.88
C LEU A 164 -1.38 -16.18 15.05
N ASP A 165 -2.52 -15.51 15.22
CA ASP A 165 -3.49 -15.83 16.25
C ASP A 165 -4.28 -17.10 15.93
N SER A 166 -4.46 -17.45 14.64
CA SER A 166 -5.13 -18.69 14.22
C SER A 166 -4.25 -19.94 14.38
N LEU A 167 -2.93 -19.79 14.46
CA LEU A 167 -1.99 -20.89 14.64
C LEU A 167 -2.02 -21.50 16.05
N PRO A 168 -1.77 -22.82 16.18
CA PRO A 168 -1.45 -23.44 17.46
C PRO A 168 -0.24 -22.77 18.13
N GLU A 169 -0.25 -22.76 19.47
CA GLU A 169 0.77 -22.08 20.28
C GLU A 169 2.20 -22.57 19.97
N GLU A 170 2.35 -23.85 19.65
CA GLU A 170 3.63 -24.47 19.30
C GLU A 170 4.21 -23.97 17.97
N ASN A 171 3.36 -23.61 16.99
CA ASN A 171 3.80 -23.13 15.68
C ASN A 171 3.88 -21.60 15.59
N ARG A 172 3.22 -20.87 16.50
CA ARG A 172 3.17 -19.40 16.47
C ARG A 172 4.57 -18.77 16.55
N ALA A 173 5.46 -19.31 17.38
CA ALA A 173 6.83 -18.81 17.50
C ALA A 173 7.65 -19.01 16.21
N LEU A 174 7.47 -20.15 15.54
CA LEU A 174 8.17 -20.50 14.31
C LEU A 174 7.65 -19.68 13.13
N ALA A 175 6.33 -19.52 12.99
CA ALA A 175 5.72 -18.65 11.98
C ALA A 175 6.12 -17.18 12.19
N ALA A 176 6.13 -16.68 13.43
CA ALA A 176 6.60 -15.33 13.75
C ALA A 176 8.08 -15.13 13.38
N LEU A 177 8.92 -16.15 13.62
CA LEU A 177 10.32 -16.14 13.22
C LEU A 177 10.47 -16.08 11.69
N ALA A 178 9.70 -16.87 10.96
CA ALA A 178 9.66 -16.89 9.49
C ALA A 178 9.25 -15.52 8.92
N LEU A 179 8.11 -14.98 9.35
CA LEU A 179 7.61 -13.66 8.95
C LEU A 179 8.68 -12.58 9.15
N ARG A 180 9.34 -12.59 10.32
CA ARG A 180 10.39 -11.63 10.65
C ARG A 180 11.63 -11.78 9.76
N ARG A 181 12.04 -13.02 9.45
CA ARG A 181 13.23 -13.26 8.62
C ARG A 181 12.99 -12.91 7.16
N ILE A 182 11.83 -13.28 6.60
CA ILE A 182 11.45 -12.95 5.21
C ILE A 182 11.27 -11.45 5.06
N GLY A 183 10.60 -10.78 6.00
CA GLY A 183 10.43 -9.33 5.98
C GLY A 183 11.73 -8.52 6.12
N ARG A 184 12.86 -9.17 6.42
CA ARG A 184 14.19 -8.54 6.44
C ARG A 184 15.00 -8.76 5.17
N ILE A 185 14.53 -9.60 4.25
CA ILE A 185 15.22 -9.85 2.97
C ILE A 185 15.25 -8.55 2.16
N ASP A 186 14.08 -7.93 2.00
CA ASP A 186 13.93 -6.68 1.26
C ASP A 186 12.66 -5.96 1.72
N THR A 187 12.74 -4.63 1.85
CA THR A 187 11.60 -3.77 2.21
C THR A 187 10.59 -3.62 1.08
N ASP A 188 10.98 -3.94 -0.15
CA ASP A 188 10.12 -3.83 -1.34
C ASP A 188 9.23 -5.06 -1.57
N LEU A 189 9.36 -6.11 -0.74
CA LEU A 189 8.45 -7.26 -0.79
C LEU A 189 7.05 -6.88 -0.32
N ALA A 190 6.07 -7.08 -1.20
CA ALA A 190 4.67 -6.90 -0.83
C ALA A 190 4.20 -8.14 -0.05
N VAL A 191 3.55 -7.92 1.09
CA VAL A 191 2.97 -8.98 1.91
C VAL A 191 1.47 -9.05 1.67
N GLN A 192 0.94 -10.22 1.34
CA GLN A 192 -0.48 -10.48 1.13
C GLN A 192 -0.99 -11.54 2.12
N PRO A 193 -1.64 -11.13 3.21
CA PRO A 193 -2.30 -12.04 4.14
C PRO A 193 -3.55 -12.68 3.51
N ALA A 194 -3.84 -13.92 3.91
CA ALA A 194 -5.00 -14.74 3.53
C ALA A 194 -5.58 -15.43 4.78
N GLU A 195 -6.75 -16.09 4.64
CA GLU A 195 -7.48 -16.73 5.77
C GLU A 195 -6.58 -17.65 6.59
N ASP A 196 -5.88 -18.54 5.88
CA ASP A 196 -5.04 -19.55 6.49
C ASP A 196 -3.55 -19.32 6.19
N GLY A 197 -3.13 -18.14 5.71
CA GLY A 197 -1.76 -17.97 5.26
C GLY A 197 -1.28 -16.55 5.01
N VAL A 198 -0.03 -16.44 4.59
CA VAL A 198 0.64 -15.21 4.19
C VAL A 198 1.51 -15.50 2.96
N SER A 199 1.44 -14.62 1.97
CA SER A 199 2.28 -14.70 0.78
C SER A 199 3.11 -13.43 0.61
N TRP A 200 4.28 -13.58 -0.01
CA TRP A 200 5.18 -12.50 -0.34
C TRP A 200 5.32 -12.40 -1.85
N LEU A 201 5.31 -11.18 -2.37
CA LEU A 201 5.43 -10.91 -3.78
C LEU A 201 6.62 -9.99 -4.06
N LEU A 202 7.38 -10.31 -5.10
CA LEU A 202 8.44 -9.47 -5.65
C LEU A 202 7.93 -8.89 -6.97
N ALA A 203 7.83 -7.55 -7.05
CA ALA A 203 7.29 -6.85 -8.22
C ALA A 203 5.91 -7.37 -8.70
N GLY A 204 5.08 -7.86 -7.77
CA GLY A 204 3.75 -8.41 -8.06
C GLY A 204 3.72 -9.89 -8.46
N GLU A 205 4.88 -10.55 -8.58
CA GLU A 205 4.97 -12.00 -8.77
C GLU A 205 5.12 -12.69 -7.41
N LEU A 206 4.45 -13.82 -7.21
CA LEU A 206 4.62 -14.62 -6.00
C LEU A 206 6.10 -14.97 -5.83
N LEU A 207 6.65 -14.81 -4.64
CA LEU A 207 7.99 -15.26 -4.28
C LEU A 207 7.90 -16.51 -3.40
N CYS A 208 7.10 -16.43 -2.35
CA CYS A 208 6.81 -17.56 -1.48
C CYS A 208 5.48 -17.36 -0.75
N ALA A 209 4.94 -18.46 -0.23
CA ALA A 209 3.75 -18.49 0.60
C ALA A 209 3.98 -19.41 1.80
N MET A 210 3.28 -19.09 2.88
CA MET A 210 3.20 -19.91 4.09
C MET A 210 1.74 -20.02 4.50
N GLU A 211 1.27 -21.23 4.73
CA GLU A 211 -0.13 -21.52 5.04
C GLU A 211 -0.25 -22.56 6.15
N TRP A 212 -1.32 -22.50 6.92
CA TRP A 212 -1.66 -23.51 7.91
C TRP A 212 -2.55 -24.57 7.27
N GLY A 213 -2.04 -25.80 7.21
CA GLY A 213 -2.76 -26.94 6.66
C GLY A 213 -3.01 -28.05 7.69
N THR A 214 -3.61 -29.15 7.24
CA THR A 214 -3.87 -30.32 8.10
C THR A 214 -2.61 -31.01 8.61
N GLU A 215 -1.48 -30.82 7.93
CA GLU A 215 -0.18 -31.42 8.27
C GLU A 215 0.74 -30.49 9.07
N GLY A 216 0.31 -29.25 9.31
CA GLY A 216 1.08 -28.23 10.02
C GLY A 216 1.28 -26.96 9.20
N LEU A 217 2.36 -26.25 9.51
CA LEU A 217 2.74 -25.01 8.85
C LEU A 217 3.43 -25.36 7.53
N ASN A 218 2.72 -25.25 6.41
CA ASN A 218 3.26 -25.49 5.08
C ASN A 218 3.88 -24.21 4.52
N ALA A 219 4.97 -24.36 3.80
CA ALA A 219 5.58 -23.26 3.06
C ALA A 219 5.98 -23.71 1.66
N GLN A 220 5.87 -22.80 0.71
CA GLN A 220 6.16 -23.05 -0.70
C GLN A 220 6.86 -21.84 -1.31
N THR A 221 7.88 -22.11 -2.14
CA THR A 221 8.48 -21.11 -3.02
C THR A 221 8.00 -21.32 -4.46
N VAL A 222 8.29 -20.37 -5.36
CA VAL A 222 7.92 -20.50 -6.79
C VAL A 222 8.55 -21.71 -7.45
N SER A 223 9.80 -22.02 -7.09
CA SER A 223 10.57 -23.10 -7.72
C SER A 223 10.48 -24.44 -6.97
N GLY A 224 10.00 -24.43 -5.72
CA GLY A 224 10.01 -25.57 -4.81
C GLY A 224 8.68 -26.31 -4.70
N GLU A 225 8.77 -27.55 -4.19
CA GLU A 225 7.61 -28.28 -3.70
C GLU A 225 7.20 -27.75 -2.31
N PRO A 226 5.90 -27.79 -1.97
CA PRO A 226 5.44 -27.48 -0.62
C PRO A 226 6.17 -28.32 0.43
N THR A 227 6.67 -27.67 1.47
CA THR A 227 7.41 -28.29 2.56
C THR A 227 6.75 -27.94 3.90
N VAL A 228 6.59 -28.92 4.78
CA VAL A 228 6.10 -28.72 6.14
C VAL A 228 7.25 -28.18 7.00
N ILE A 229 7.04 -27.05 7.68
CA ILE A 229 7.99 -26.46 8.62
C ILE A 229 7.67 -26.97 10.03
N GLY A 230 8.41 -27.99 10.48
CA GLY A 230 8.29 -28.56 11.81
C GLY A 230 9.21 -27.91 12.84
N ASP A 231 10.39 -27.46 12.41
CA ASP A 231 11.39 -26.85 13.27
C ASP A 231 12.19 -25.71 12.58
N GLU A 232 13.19 -25.18 13.30
CA GLU A 232 14.03 -24.09 12.78
C GLU A 232 14.94 -24.53 11.62
N GLY A 233 15.33 -25.81 11.55
CA GLY A 233 16.15 -26.33 10.45
C GLY A 233 15.36 -26.44 9.15
N ASP A 234 14.09 -26.84 9.24
CA ASP A 234 13.16 -26.79 8.10
C ASP A 234 12.97 -25.34 7.62
N LEU A 235 12.81 -24.41 8.56
CA LEU A 235 12.66 -22.99 8.25
C LEU A 235 13.92 -22.42 7.58
N ASP A 236 15.12 -22.75 8.07
CA ASP A 236 16.38 -22.31 7.48
C ASP A 236 16.52 -22.81 6.04
N SER A 237 16.19 -24.09 5.81
CA SER A 237 16.21 -24.69 4.47
C SER A 237 15.23 -24.01 3.52
N PHE A 238 14.03 -23.66 4.00
CA PHE A 238 13.05 -22.90 3.25
C PHE A 238 13.55 -21.47 2.93
N LEU A 239 14.14 -20.77 3.91
CA LEU A 239 14.67 -19.41 3.71
C LEU A 239 15.81 -19.36 2.71
N GLU A 240 16.68 -20.38 2.68
CA GLU A 240 17.71 -20.51 1.65
C GLU A 240 17.10 -20.61 0.23
N GLN A 241 16.00 -21.35 0.08
CA GLN A 241 15.27 -21.43 -1.20
C GLN A 241 14.63 -20.09 -1.57
N VAL A 242 13.98 -19.42 -0.61
CA VAL A 242 13.39 -18.08 -0.83
C VAL A 242 14.44 -17.08 -1.29
N LEU A 243 15.63 -17.08 -0.66
CA LEU A 243 16.73 -16.21 -1.06
C LEU A 243 17.24 -16.54 -2.47
N GLY A 244 17.34 -17.83 -2.81
CA GLY A 244 17.69 -18.27 -4.16
C GLY A 244 16.70 -17.77 -5.22
N ASP A 245 15.40 -17.93 -4.96
CA ASP A 245 14.33 -17.46 -5.86
C ASP A 245 14.28 -15.93 -5.95
N TYR A 246 14.53 -15.23 -4.85
CA TYR A 246 14.59 -13.77 -4.82
C TYR A 246 15.74 -13.25 -5.69
N VAL A 247 16.96 -13.77 -5.53
CA VAL A 247 18.11 -13.38 -6.36
C VAL A 247 17.86 -13.68 -7.83
N ALA A 248 17.31 -14.85 -8.15
CA ALA A 248 16.95 -15.21 -9.52
C ALA A 248 15.84 -14.29 -10.10
N GLY A 249 14.94 -13.78 -9.26
CA GLY A 249 13.91 -12.81 -9.62
C GLY A 249 14.50 -11.44 -9.98
N LEU A 250 15.45 -10.93 -9.19
CA LEU A 250 16.12 -9.65 -9.45
C LEU A 250 16.79 -9.61 -10.82
N ASP A 251 17.46 -10.70 -11.22
CA ASP A 251 18.11 -10.80 -12.54
C ASP A 251 17.10 -10.67 -13.70
N LYS A 252 15.87 -11.19 -13.53
CA LYS A 252 14.81 -11.08 -14.54
C LYS A 252 14.26 -9.66 -14.63
N VAL A 253 14.08 -8.99 -13.49
CA VAL A 253 13.61 -7.60 -13.44
C VAL A 253 14.61 -6.67 -14.13
N GLY A 254 15.91 -6.86 -13.88
CA GLY A 254 16.99 -6.12 -14.55
C GLY A 254 17.01 -6.32 -16.08
N GLN A 255 16.91 -7.57 -16.55
CA GLN A 255 16.91 -7.87 -18.00
C GLN A 255 15.67 -7.32 -18.73
N THR A 256 14.54 -7.25 -18.05
CA THR A 256 13.29 -6.70 -18.62
C THR A 256 13.39 -5.18 -18.79
N ALA A 257 14.10 -4.50 -17.88
CA ALA A 257 14.37 -3.06 -18.00
C ALA A 257 15.33 -2.74 -19.17
N GLU A 258 16.36 -3.55 -19.40
CA GLU A 258 17.35 -3.30 -20.47
C GLU A 258 16.81 -3.59 -21.89
N ARG A 259 15.94 -4.60 -22.05
CA ARG A 259 15.35 -4.92 -23.37
C ARG A 259 14.34 -3.89 -23.86
N GLY A 260 13.82 -3.02 -22.98
CA GLY A 260 12.96 -1.91 -23.37
C GLY A 260 13.71 -0.71 -23.97
N ALA A 261 15.04 -0.65 -23.84
CA ALA A 261 15.82 0.55 -24.13
C ALA A 261 16.58 0.52 -25.48
N GLY A 262 16.54 -0.57 -26.25
CA GLY A 262 17.41 -0.74 -27.43
C GLY A 262 16.72 -1.35 -28.65
N ASP A 263 15.93 -0.57 -29.38
CA ASP A 263 15.83 -0.63 -30.86
C ASP A 263 14.89 0.48 -31.38
N GLY A 264 15.36 1.72 -31.25
CA GLY A 264 14.86 2.83 -32.07
C GLY A 264 15.94 3.18 -33.09
N PRO A 265 15.70 3.08 -34.41
CA PRO A 265 16.67 3.51 -35.40
C PRO A 265 16.85 5.02 -35.29
N GLY A 266 18.02 5.42 -34.79
CA GLY A 266 18.45 6.81 -34.73
C GLY A 266 18.75 7.33 -36.13
N ASP A 267 18.15 8.47 -36.44
CA ASP A 267 18.64 9.39 -37.46
C ASP A 267 18.44 10.81 -36.90
N GLY A 268 19.52 11.42 -36.40
CA GLY A 268 19.48 12.76 -35.81
C GLY A 268 20.80 13.14 -35.13
N PRO A 269 21.44 14.25 -35.52
CA PRO A 269 22.89 14.42 -35.40
C PRO A 269 23.36 14.97 -34.04
N ALA A 270 24.66 14.77 -33.85
CA ALA A 270 25.50 15.21 -32.74
C ALA A 270 25.30 16.68 -32.34
N ASP A 271 25.21 16.90 -31.03
CA ASP A 271 25.93 17.98 -30.37
C ASP A 271 26.33 17.55 -28.96
N GLN A 272 27.59 17.87 -28.65
CA GLN A 272 28.34 17.55 -27.44
C GLN A 272 27.83 18.38 -26.27
N ASP A 273 27.75 17.80 -25.07
CA ASP A 273 28.17 18.52 -23.87
C ASP A 273 28.63 17.52 -22.80
N GLU A 274 29.87 17.71 -22.38
CA GLU A 274 30.57 16.95 -21.35
C GLU A 274 30.14 17.47 -19.97
N GLY A 275 29.83 16.57 -19.03
CA GLY A 275 29.43 16.96 -17.68
C GLY A 275 29.54 15.81 -16.71
N GLU A 276 30.78 15.46 -16.37
CA GLU A 276 31.13 14.51 -15.31
C GLU A 276 30.53 14.95 -13.95
N GLY A 277 29.89 14.00 -13.27
CA GLY A 277 29.31 14.21 -11.95
C GLY A 277 29.05 12.88 -11.24
N TRP A 278 30.09 12.07 -11.06
CA TRP A 278 30.02 10.90 -10.18
C TRP A 278 29.95 11.37 -8.73
N LEU A 279 28.86 11.01 -8.05
CA LEU A 279 28.72 11.21 -6.61
C LEU A 279 29.60 10.20 -5.86
N ASP A 280 30.50 10.76 -5.05
CA ASP A 280 31.48 10.10 -4.20
C ASP A 280 30.77 9.40 -3.03
N LEU A 281 30.74 8.06 -3.03
CA LEU A 281 30.04 7.22 -2.04
C LEU A 281 30.87 6.92 -0.77
N ASP A 282 32.08 7.46 -0.65
CA ASP A 282 33.00 7.21 0.48
C ASP A 282 32.71 8.07 1.73
N GLN A 283 31.62 8.84 1.77
CA GLN A 283 31.30 9.71 2.93
C GLN A 283 30.29 9.15 3.94
N VAL A 284 29.76 7.94 3.75
CA VAL A 284 28.78 7.36 4.69
C VAL A 284 29.44 6.58 5.85
N ASP A 285 30.74 6.27 5.75
CA ASP A 285 31.43 5.37 6.71
C ASP A 285 32.05 6.07 7.94
N LYS A 286 31.66 7.33 8.23
CA LYS A 286 32.24 8.15 9.31
C LYS A 286 31.31 8.54 10.46
N LEU A 287 30.09 8.01 10.52
CA LEU A 287 29.14 8.31 11.62
C LEU A 287 28.79 7.12 12.53
N SER A 288 29.46 5.97 12.39
CA SER A 288 29.17 4.76 13.18
C SER A 288 30.34 4.34 14.08
N SER A 289 30.89 5.27 14.86
CA SER A 289 31.89 4.96 15.91
C SER A 289 31.67 5.73 17.20
N GLU A 290 30.42 5.79 17.68
CA GLU A 290 30.14 6.01 19.10
C GLU A 290 29.71 4.69 19.74
N ALA A 291 30.52 4.22 20.67
CA ALA A 291 30.26 3.02 21.45
C ALA A 291 28.97 3.21 22.27
N LEU A 292 27.98 2.36 22.03
CA LEU A 292 26.63 2.46 22.59
C LEU A 292 26.53 2.16 24.09
N LEU A 293 27.60 1.74 24.76
CA LEU A 293 27.61 1.53 26.21
C LEU A 293 28.99 1.88 26.78
N THR A 294 28.98 2.70 27.82
CA THR A 294 30.16 2.98 28.63
C THR A 294 30.49 1.77 29.51
N PRO A 295 31.76 1.58 29.90
CA PRO A 295 32.14 0.47 30.80
C PRO A 295 31.36 0.45 32.12
N GLU A 296 30.89 1.60 32.60
CA GLU A 296 30.07 1.73 33.81
C GLU A 296 28.65 1.16 33.61
N GLU A 297 28.06 1.28 32.42
CA GLU A 297 26.75 0.70 32.11
C GLU A 297 26.79 -0.83 32.01
N ILE A 298 27.94 -1.41 31.66
CA ILE A 298 28.12 -2.87 31.59
C ILE A 298 28.22 -3.49 33.01
N GLU A 299 28.75 -2.76 33.99
CA GLU A 299 28.82 -3.24 35.38
C GLU A 299 27.44 -3.23 36.07
N ALA A 300 26.54 -2.30 35.71
CA ALA A 300 25.19 -2.22 36.29
C ALA A 300 24.27 -3.41 35.95
N PHE A 301 24.61 -4.23 34.95
CA PHE A 301 23.86 -5.43 34.58
C PHE A 301 24.37 -6.72 35.24
N ARG A 302 25.40 -6.64 36.10
CA ARG A 302 25.99 -7.82 36.77
C ARG A 302 25.57 -8.00 38.23
N ASP A 303 24.86 -7.04 38.82
CA ASP A 303 24.22 -7.14 40.14
C ASP A 303 22.71 -7.42 40.01
#